data_AF-A0A1Q3C6D6-F1
#
_entry.id   AF-A0A1Q3C6D6-F1
#
_cell.length_a   1.000
_cell.length_b   1.000
_cell.length_c   1.000
_cell.angle_alpha   90.00
_cell.angle_beta   90.00
_cell.angle_gamma   90.00
#
_symmetry.space_group_name_H-M   'P 1'
#
loop_
_entity.id
_entity.type
_entity.pdbx_description
1 polymer ?
#
loop_
_entity_poly.entity_id
_entity_poly.type
_entity_poly.pdbx_seq_one_letter_code
_entity_poly.pdbx_strand_id
1 'polypeptide(L)'
;TFYVFATSIHVSLHSQASSIMKFNGLNFSEWSEQVQFHLGVIDLDLALSTDKHAALTDTSSTEQRFFHKAWERSNRLSLIFMRITVANNIKSTIHVTDNAKEFMKSEKNISQSESADKSRAGTLIGTLTTIKYDGSRTMHEHVIEMANIVARLRSMGMKVDESFLVQFIINSLPSKYGPFQINYNTIKDKWNVIELQSMLIQAYSRGSKT
;
A
#
# COMPACT_ATOMS: atom_id res chain seq x y z
N THR A 1 20.38 -55.53 3.26
CA THR A 1 19.68 -54.46 2.52
C THR A 1 18.61 -53.89 3.42
N PHE A 2 18.85 -52.71 4.01
CA PHE A 2 17.81 -51.99 4.75
C PHE A 2 17.20 -50.94 3.83
N TYR A 3 15.94 -51.14 3.44
CA TYR A 3 15.13 -50.08 2.85
C TYR A 3 14.69 -49.16 3.98
N VAL A 4 15.21 -47.93 4.01
CA VAL A 4 14.62 -46.86 4.82
C VAL A 4 13.41 -46.35 4.04
N PHE A 5 12.21 -46.74 4.46
CA PHE A 5 11.00 -46.08 4.01
C PHE A 5 10.97 -44.69 4.64
N ALA A 6 11.21 -43.65 3.84
CA ALA A 6 10.88 -42.29 4.23
C ALA A 6 9.35 -42.20 4.35
N THR A 7 8.84 -42.28 5.58
CA THR A 7 7.43 -42.02 5.86
C THR A 7 7.17 -40.54 5.62
N SER A 8 6.64 -40.19 4.44
CA SER A 8 6.12 -38.85 4.19
C SER A 8 4.94 -38.64 5.14
N ILE A 9 5.17 -37.92 6.23
CA ILE A 9 4.07 -37.45 7.08
C ILE A 9 3.31 -36.46 6.22
N HIS A 10 2.17 -36.88 5.69
CA HIS A 10 1.33 -36.06 4.84
C HIS A 10 0.61 -35.02 5.70
N VAL A 11 1.33 -34.00 6.16
CA VAL A 11 0.74 -32.88 6.88
C VAL A 11 -0.20 -32.15 5.91
N SER A 12 -1.43 -31.90 6.37
CA SER A 12 -2.42 -31.13 5.62
C SER A 12 -1.82 -29.78 5.19
N LEU A 13 -1.98 -29.42 3.91
CA LEU A 13 -1.58 -28.11 3.37
C LEU A 13 -2.19 -26.95 4.18
N HIS A 14 -3.40 -27.14 4.69
CA HIS A 14 -4.06 -26.19 5.56
C HIS A 14 -3.37 -26.05 6.92
N SER A 15 -2.88 -27.15 7.50
CA SER A 15 -2.12 -27.13 8.76
C SER A 15 -0.82 -26.34 8.59
N GLN A 16 -0.08 -26.59 7.50
CA GLN A 16 1.14 -25.85 7.16
C GLN A 16 0.84 -24.35 6.90
N ALA A 17 -0.26 -24.04 6.20
CA ALA A 17 -0.67 -22.65 5.96
C ALA A 17 -1.16 -21.92 7.23
N SER A 18 -1.46 -22.67 8.30
CA SER A 18 -1.90 -22.11 9.58
C SER A 18 -0.72 -21.77 10.49
N SER A 19 0.45 -22.39 10.30
CA SER A 19 1.68 -22.08 11.04
C SER A 19 2.48 -20.90 10.49
N ILE A 20 2.14 -20.43 9.28
CA ILE A 20 2.80 -19.27 8.64
C ILE A 20 2.10 -17.97 9.07
N MET A 21 2.90 -16.91 9.21
CA MET A 21 2.37 -15.57 9.43
C MET A 21 1.41 -15.15 8.32
N LYS A 22 0.33 -14.42 8.63
CA LYS A 22 -0.56 -13.92 7.58
C LYS A 22 0.08 -12.75 6.83
N PHE A 23 0.01 -12.76 5.50
CA PHE A 23 0.41 -11.63 4.68
C PHE A 23 -0.55 -10.47 4.88
N ASN A 24 -0.02 -9.31 5.28
CA ASN A 24 -0.80 -8.11 5.61
C ASN A 24 -0.54 -6.93 4.65
N GLY A 25 0.18 -7.18 3.55
CA GLY A 25 0.53 -6.16 2.57
C GLY A 25 1.86 -5.46 2.85
N LEU A 26 2.43 -5.55 4.05
CA LEU A 26 3.70 -4.86 4.39
C LEU A 26 4.83 -5.83 4.76
N ASN A 27 4.49 -7.04 5.17
CA ASN A 27 5.42 -8.06 5.62
C ASN A 27 5.86 -9.02 4.50
N PHE A 28 5.93 -8.54 3.24
CA PHE A 28 6.20 -9.42 2.09
C PHE A 28 7.50 -10.22 2.27
N SER A 29 8.58 -9.59 2.75
CA SER A 29 9.88 -10.26 2.89
C SER A 29 9.78 -11.53 3.75
N GLU A 30 9.30 -11.38 4.99
CA GLU A 30 9.19 -12.49 5.95
C GLU A 30 8.12 -13.51 5.52
N TRP A 31 6.98 -13.05 5.01
CA TRP A 31 5.93 -13.94 4.52
C TRP A 31 6.40 -14.77 3.33
N SER A 32 7.08 -14.15 2.35
CA SER A 32 7.53 -14.83 1.13
C SER A 32 8.60 -15.89 1.44
N GLU A 33 9.49 -15.62 2.39
CA GLU A 33 10.50 -16.56 2.86
C GLU A 33 9.86 -17.79 3.52
N GLN A 34 8.91 -17.59 4.44
CA GLN A 34 8.18 -18.69 5.07
C GLN A 34 7.38 -19.51 4.05
N VAL A 35 6.71 -18.85 3.09
CA VAL A 35 5.97 -19.53 2.03
C VAL A 35 6.90 -20.38 1.17
N GLN A 36 8.01 -19.83 0.72
CA GLN A 36 8.99 -20.56 -0.10
C GLN A 36 9.58 -21.75 0.64
N PHE A 37 9.94 -21.58 1.91
CA PHE A 37 10.44 -22.66 2.76
C PHE A 37 9.43 -23.83 2.84
N HIS A 38 8.18 -23.54 3.19
CA HIS A 38 7.16 -24.59 3.36
C HIS A 38 6.82 -25.28 2.03
N LEU A 39 6.75 -24.53 0.93
CA LEU A 39 6.52 -25.11 -0.40
C LEU A 39 7.69 -25.98 -0.86
N GLY A 40 8.93 -25.59 -0.56
CA GLY A 40 10.12 -26.41 -0.84
C GLY A 40 10.15 -27.71 -0.04
N VAL A 41 9.78 -27.67 1.24
CA VAL A 41 9.72 -28.87 2.12
C VAL A 41 8.70 -29.91 1.61
N ILE A 42 7.67 -29.49 0.89
CA ILE A 42 6.61 -30.38 0.36
C ILE A 42 6.70 -30.58 -1.16
N ASP A 43 7.83 -30.24 -1.78
CA ASP A 43 8.10 -30.40 -3.22
C ASP A 43 7.06 -29.70 -4.13
N LEU A 44 6.62 -28.49 -3.76
CA LEU A 44 5.64 -27.69 -4.50
C LEU A 44 6.18 -26.34 -4.98
N ASP A 45 7.48 -26.07 -4.86
CA ASP A 45 8.13 -24.83 -5.29
C ASP A 45 8.46 -24.76 -6.79
N LEU A 46 8.33 -25.88 -7.52
CA LEU A 46 8.66 -25.97 -8.95
C LEU A 46 8.09 -24.82 -9.80
N ALA A 47 6.81 -24.50 -9.65
CA ALA A 47 6.13 -23.45 -10.40
C ALA A 47 6.53 -22.02 -9.98
N LEU A 48 7.17 -21.84 -8.82
CA LEU A 48 7.75 -20.56 -8.42
C LEU A 48 9.13 -20.36 -9.05
N SER A 49 9.87 -21.46 -9.25
CA SER A 49 11.24 -21.46 -9.78
C SER A 49 11.31 -21.53 -11.30
N THR A 50 10.31 -22.11 -11.97
CA THR A 50 10.32 -22.34 -13.42
C THR A 50 9.11 -21.71 -14.12
N ASP A 51 9.33 -21.17 -15.32
CA ASP A 51 8.26 -20.58 -16.12
C ASP A 51 7.37 -21.66 -16.75
N LYS A 52 6.11 -21.30 -17.01
CA LYS A 52 5.15 -22.18 -17.69
C LYS A 52 5.68 -22.49 -19.10
N HIS A 53 5.96 -23.76 -19.37
CA HIS A 53 6.34 -24.22 -20.70
C HIS A 53 5.16 -24.18 -21.68
N ALA A 54 5.47 -24.22 -22.98
CA ALA A 54 4.48 -24.28 -24.06
C ALA A 54 3.50 -25.46 -23.88
N ALA A 55 2.28 -25.28 -24.38
CA ALA A 55 1.25 -26.31 -24.33
C ALA A 55 1.74 -27.61 -24.97
N LEU A 56 1.38 -28.74 -24.34
CA LEU A 56 1.71 -30.06 -24.86
C LEU A 56 1.07 -30.26 -26.25
N THR A 57 1.84 -30.86 -27.15
CA THR A 57 1.41 -31.34 -28.47
C THR A 57 1.32 -32.87 -28.50
N ASP A 58 0.68 -33.43 -29.53
CA ASP A 58 0.60 -34.89 -29.70
C ASP A 58 1.99 -35.56 -29.81
N THR A 59 3.02 -34.80 -30.22
CA THR A 59 4.42 -35.24 -30.32
C THR A 59 5.24 -35.07 -29.05
N SER A 60 4.67 -34.52 -27.97
CA SER A 60 5.42 -34.27 -26.72
C SER A 60 5.87 -35.58 -26.05
N SER A 61 7.10 -35.60 -25.57
CA SER A 61 7.71 -36.77 -24.92
C SER A 61 7.01 -37.11 -23.60
N THR A 62 7.20 -38.35 -23.12
CA THR A 62 6.68 -38.79 -21.83
C THR A 62 7.23 -37.93 -20.68
N GLU A 63 8.50 -37.55 -20.72
CA GLU A 63 9.12 -36.67 -19.71
C GLU A 63 8.50 -35.28 -19.72
N GLN A 64 8.26 -34.69 -20.91
CA GLN A 64 7.61 -33.39 -21.03
C GLN A 64 6.19 -33.39 -20.45
N ARG A 65 5.43 -34.46 -20.71
CA ARG A 65 4.08 -34.64 -20.16
C ARG A 65 4.11 -34.80 -18.63
N PHE A 66 5.10 -35.52 -18.09
CA PHE A 66 5.26 -35.68 -16.64
C PHE A 66 5.62 -34.35 -15.96
N PHE A 67 6.60 -33.63 -16.51
CA PHE A 67 6.99 -32.31 -16.04
C PHE A 67 5.82 -31.32 -16.04
N HIS A 68 5.05 -31.27 -17.13
CA HIS A 68 3.88 -30.40 -17.23
C HIS A 68 2.86 -30.66 -16.12
N LYS A 69 2.52 -31.94 -15.87
CA LYS A 69 1.60 -32.31 -14.78
C LYS A 69 2.15 -31.96 -13.39
N ALA A 70 3.45 -32.17 -13.17
CA ALA A 70 4.10 -31.79 -11.91
C ALA A 70 4.08 -30.26 -11.71
N TRP A 71 4.37 -29.50 -12.77
CA TRP A 71 4.31 -28.04 -12.76
C TRP A 71 2.89 -27.53 -12.50
N GLU A 72 1.87 -28.06 -13.18
CA GLU A 72 0.46 -27.67 -12.94
C GLU A 72 0.01 -27.95 -11.50
N ARG A 73 0.41 -29.11 -10.96
CA ARG A 73 0.13 -29.47 -9.56
C ARG A 73 0.79 -28.47 -8.61
N SER A 74 2.09 -28.20 -8.80
CA SER A 74 2.85 -27.24 -8.01
C SER A 74 2.21 -25.85 -8.08
N ASN A 75 1.90 -25.36 -9.28
CA ASN A 75 1.27 -24.07 -9.52
C ASN A 75 -0.07 -23.93 -8.77
N ARG A 76 -0.97 -24.91 -8.94
CA ARG A 76 -2.29 -24.89 -8.32
C ARG A 76 -2.21 -24.90 -6.79
N LEU A 77 -1.38 -25.77 -6.22
CA LEU A 77 -1.29 -25.92 -4.77
C LEU A 77 -0.55 -24.74 -4.11
N SER A 78 0.48 -24.20 -4.75
CA SER A 78 1.18 -22.99 -4.29
C SER A 78 0.26 -21.77 -4.29
N LEU A 79 -0.61 -21.60 -5.30
CA LEU A 79 -1.63 -20.56 -5.30
C LEU A 79 -2.60 -20.69 -4.13
N ILE A 80 -3.12 -21.90 -3.88
CA ILE A 80 -4.02 -22.15 -2.75
C ILE A 80 -3.31 -21.84 -1.43
N PHE A 81 -2.07 -22.29 -1.28
CA PHE A 81 -1.25 -22.06 -0.10
C PHE A 81 -1.05 -20.57 0.19
N MET A 82 -0.62 -19.80 -0.82
CA MET A 82 -0.47 -18.35 -0.71
C MET A 82 -1.81 -17.68 -0.37
N ARG A 83 -2.90 -18.01 -1.06
CA ARG A 83 -4.22 -17.38 -0.82
C ARG A 83 -4.77 -17.66 0.59
N ILE A 84 -4.51 -18.84 1.17
CA ILE A 84 -4.91 -19.16 2.55
C ILE A 84 -4.07 -18.36 3.57
N THR A 85 -2.82 -18.03 3.22
CA THR A 85 -1.92 -17.25 4.08
C THR A 85 -2.12 -15.73 3.94
N VAL A 86 -2.97 -15.24 3.03
CA VAL A 86 -3.34 -13.81 2.98
C VAL A 86 -4.35 -13.44 4.08
N ALA A 87 -4.11 -12.32 4.76
CA ALA A 87 -5.00 -11.79 5.79
C ALA A 87 -6.35 -11.33 5.21
N ASN A 88 -7.43 -11.57 5.96
CA ASN A 88 -8.80 -11.33 5.49
C ASN A 88 -9.08 -9.87 5.10
N ASN A 89 -8.41 -8.91 5.74
CA ASN A 89 -8.59 -7.48 5.50
C ASN A 89 -8.06 -7.01 4.13
N ILE A 90 -7.18 -7.77 3.48
CA ILE A 90 -6.65 -7.45 2.15
C ILE A 90 -7.05 -8.47 1.08
N LYS A 91 -7.89 -9.47 1.43
CA LYS A 91 -8.33 -10.50 0.48
C LYS A 91 -9.08 -9.94 -0.73
N SER A 92 -9.81 -8.84 -0.55
CA SER A 92 -10.52 -8.15 -1.64
C SER A 92 -9.60 -7.49 -2.66
N THR A 93 -8.33 -7.27 -2.30
CA THR A 93 -7.33 -6.57 -3.12
C THR A 93 -6.40 -7.54 -3.84
N ILE A 94 -6.53 -8.85 -3.58
CA ILE A 94 -5.70 -9.89 -4.18
C ILE A 94 -5.94 -9.96 -5.69
N HIS A 95 -4.85 -9.98 -6.47
CA HIS A 95 -4.93 -10.17 -7.92
C HIS A 95 -5.36 -11.59 -8.30
N VAL A 96 -6.32 -11.69 -9.22
CA VAL A 96 -6.72 -12.96 -9.81
C VAL A 96 -5.74 -13.32 -10.91
N THR A 97 -4.85 -14.27 -10.62
CA THR A 97 -3.98 -14.94 -11.59
C THR A 97 -4.07 -16.46 -11.42
N ASP A 98 -3.88 -17.19 -12.51
CA ASP A 98 -3.76 -18.64 -12.56
C ASP A 98 -2.31 -19.11 -12.43
N ASN A 99 -1.35 -18.21 -12.25
CA ASN A 99 0.08 -18.49 -12.12
C ASN A 99 0.62 -18.09 -10.73
N ALA A 100 1.22 -19.05 -10.02
CA ALA A 100 1.78 -18.86 -8.68
C ALA A 100 2.95 -17.86 -8.65
N LYS A 101 3.83 -17.89 -9.65
CA LYS A 101 4.97 -16.99 -9.75
C LYS A 101 4.54 -15.55 -10.00
N GLU A 102 3.55 -15.37 -10.88
CA GLU A 102 2.93 -14.06 -11.11
C GLU A 102 2.24 -13.53 -9.86
N PHE A 103 1.53 -14.40 -9.13
CA PHE A 103 0.92 -14.04 -7.85
C PHE A 103 1.96 -13.53 -6.85
N MET A 104 3.03 -14.29 -6.63
CA MET A 104 4.11 -13.88 -5.73
C MET A 104 4.70 -12.52 -6.13
N LYS A 105 4.87 -12.29 -7.44
CA LYS A 105 5.36 -11.02 -7.98
C LYS A 105 4.36 -9.87 -7.79
N SER A 106 3.06 -10.10 -7.97
CA SER A 106 2.05 -9.07 -7.76
C SER A 106 1.98 -8.64 -6.29
N GLU A 107 1.99 -9.59 -5.36
CA GLU A 107 1.98 -9.30 -3.93
C GLU A 107 3.24 -8.53 -3.49
N LYS A 108 4.41 -8.84 -4.09
CA LYS A 108 5.64 -8.06 -3.88
C LYS A 108 5.47 -6.61 -4.30
N ASN A 109 4.94 -6.40 -5.50
CA ASN A 109 4.79 -5.06 -6.07
C ASN A 109 3.77 -4.23 -5.27
N ILE A 110 2.64 -4.83 -4.87
CA ILE A 110 1.67 -4.17 -3.98
C ILE A 110 2.35 -3.75 -2.68
N SER A 111 3.12 -4.66 -2.06
CA SER A 111 3.78 -4.39 -0.80
C SER A 111 4.79 -3.23 -0.88
N GLN A 112 5.55 -3.19 -1.97
CA GLN A 112 6.49 -2.10 -2.24
C GLN A 112 5.76 -0.77 -2.49
N SER A 113 4.64 -0.79 -3.22
CA SER A 113 3.82 0.39 -3.47
C SER A 113 3.23 0.94 -2.16
N GLU A 114 2.64 0.08 -1.33
CA GLU A 114 2.07 0.46 -0.03
C GLU A 114 3.12 1.04 0.93
N SER A 115 4.32 0.45 0.96
CA SER A 115 5.44 0.98 1.75
C SER A 115 5.88 2.37 1.26
N ALA A 116 5.99 2.55 -0.05
CA ALA A 116 6.35 3.82 -0.67
C ALA A 116 5.29 4.90 -0.38
N ASP A 117 4.00 4.56 -0.50
CA ASP A 117 2.89 5.48 -0.21
C ASP A 117 2.85 5.89 1.27
N LYS A 118 3.10 4.96 2.20
CA LYS A 118 3.20 5.30 3.64
C LYS A 118 4.36 6.25 3.94
N SER A 119 5.53 6.00 3.36
CA SER A 119 6.70 6.88 3.51
C SER A 119 6.43 8.28 2.92
N ARG A 120 5.83 8.33 1.73
CA ARG A 120 5.45 9.58 1.05
C ARG A 120 4.38 10.34 1.83
N ALA A 121 3.38 9.65 2.37
CA ALA A 121 2.36 10.23 3.24
C ALA A 121 3.00 10.83 4.50
N GLY A 122 3.94 10.12 5.14
CA GLY A 122 4.70 10.63 6.29
C GLY A 122 5.45 11.92 5.96
N THR A 123 6.14 11.96 4.82
CA THR A 123 6.82 13.19 4.33
C THR A 123 5.83 14.34 4.13
N LEU A 124 4.71 14.09 3.44
CA LEU A 124 3.70 15.11 3.18
C LEU A 124 3.04 15.65 4.45
N ILE A 125 2.78 14.79 5.45
CA ILE A 125 2.29 15.22 6.77
C ILE A 125 3.35 16.11 7.45
N GLY A 126 4.61 15.70 7.42
CA GLY A 126 5.74 16.49 7.92
C GLY A 126 5.78 17.88 7.30
N THR A 127 5.70 17.96 5.96
CA THR A 127 5.61 19.24 5.25
C THR A 127 4.36 20.04 5.66
N LEU A 128 3.18 19.42 5.68
CA LEU A 128 1.92 20.10 6.02
C LEU A 128 1.94 20.73 7.42
N THR A 129 2.56 20.05 8.39
CA THR A 129 2.62 20.51 9.78
C THR A 129 3.69 21.60 10.02
N THR A 130 4.74 21.63 9.20
CA THR A 130 5.89 22.53 9.40
C THR A 130 5.88 23.74 8.48
N ILE A 131 5.15 23.69 7.35
CA ILE A 131 5.10 24.80 6.39
C ILE A 131 4.56 26.07 7.04
N LYS A 132 5.25 27.19 6.80
CA LYS A 132 4.88 28.53 7.26
C LYS A 132 4.74 29.49 6.09
N TYR A 133 3.85 30.46 6.21
CA TYR A 133 3.76 31.58 5.28
C TYR A 133 4.84 32.61 5.62
N ASP A 134 5.84 32.75 4.77
CA ASP A 134 6.98 33.66 4.96
C ASP A 134 6.84 34.99 4.19
N GLY A 135 5.81 35.14 3.36
CA GLY A 135 5.59 36.32 2.54
C GLY A 135 6.36 36.33 1.21
N SER A 136 7.13 35.29 0.89
CA SER A 136 7.86 35.20 -0.40
C SER A 136 6.94 35.05 -1.62
N ARG A 137 5.72 34.55 -1.39
CA ARG A 137 4.68 34.29 -2.38
C ARG A 137 3.34 34.86 -1.94
N THR A 138 2.36 34.86 -2.84
CA THR A 138 1.02 35.32 -2.51
C THR A 138 0.33 34.37 -1.53
N MET A 139 -0.60 34.92 -0.75
CA MET A 139 -1.42 34.13 0.17
C MET A 139 -2.24 33.05 -0.57
N HIS A 140 -2.71 33.36 -1.79
CA HIS A 140 -3.43 32.41 -2.62
C HIS A 140 -2.56 31.20 -2.99
N GLU A 141 -1.33 31.43 -3.45
CA GLU A 141 -0.39 30.35 -3.79
C GLU A 141 -0.04 29.49 -2.58
N HIS A 142 0.07 30.11 -1.40
CA HIS A 142 0.29 29.38 -0.15
C HIS A 142 -0.86 28.41 0.18
N VAL A 143 -2.10 28.89 0.10
CA VAL A 143 -3.30 28.07 0.32
C VAL A 143 -3.40 26.94 -0.70
N ILE A 144 -3.12 27.21 -1.98
CA ILE A 144 -3.11 26.19 -3.04
C ILE A 144 -2.09 25.10 -2.75
N GLU A 145 -0.87 25.44 -2.32
CA GLU A 145 0.13 24.41 -2.02
C GLU A 145 -0.33 23.49 -0.89
N MET A 146 -0.86 24.05 0.20
CA MET A 146 -1.37 23.25 1.32
C MET A 146 -2.56 22.38 0.89
N ALA A 147 -3.47 22.91 0.08
CA ALA A 147 -4.57 22.14 -0.50
C ALA A 147 -4.08 21.00 -1.40
N ASN A 148 -3.03 21.23 -2.20
CA ASN A 148 -2.41 20.21 -3.05
C ASN A 148 -1.75 19.10 -2.22
N ILE A 149 -1.10 19.42 -1.11
CA ILE A 149 -0.56 18.42 -0.18
C ILE A 149 -1.69 17.55 0.36
N VAL A 150 -2.78 18.16 0.82
CA VAL A 150 -3.96 17.43 1.32
C VAL A 150 -4.62 16.58 0.22
N ALA A 151 -4.74 17.09 -1.00
CA ALA A 151 -5.26 16.33 -2.13
C ALA A 151 -4.40 15.08 -2.42
N ARG A 152 -3.07 15.21 -2.36
CA ARG A 152 -2.15 14.08 -2.51
C ARG A 152 -2.31 13.06 -1.37
N LEU A 153 -2.43 13.50 -0.12
CA LEU A 153 -2.71 12.62 1.01
C LEU A 153 -4.03 11.84 0.80
N ARG A 154 -5.09 12.53 0.37
CA ARG A 154 -6.40 11.90 0.06
C ARG A 154 -6.29 10.87 -1.06
N SER A 155 -5.48 11.12 -2.09
CA SER A 155 -5.26 10.14 -3.17
C SER A 155 -4.57 8.86 -2.70
N MET A 156 -3.86 8.89 -1.55
CA MET A 156 -3.27 7.73 -0.88
C MET A 156 -4.21 7.06 0.15
N GLY A 157 -5.50 7.39 0.12
CA GLY A 157 -6.51 6.81 1.04
C GLY A 157 -6.60 7.48 2.41
N MET A 158 -5.84 8.54 2.68
CA MET A 158 -5.92 9.27 3.95
C MET A 158 -7.20 10.11 4.01
N LYS A 159 -7.98 9.94 5.08
CA LYS A 159 -9.16 10.78 5.34
C LYS A 159 -8.74 12.07 6.03
N VAL A 160 -8.52 13.12 5.24
CA VAL A 160 -8.24 14.47 5.76
C VAL A 160 -9.47 15.33 5.53
N ASP A 161 -10.12 15.76 6.61
CA ASP A 161 -11.31 16.61 6.56
C ASP A 161 -10.96 18.06 6.16
N GLU A 162 -11.95 18.80 5.64
CA GLU A 162 -11.77 20.19 5.26
C GLU A 162 -11.41 21.08 6.46
N SER A 163 -12.03 20.86 7.63
CA SER A 163 -11.73 21.61 8.86
C SER A 163 -10.26 21.49 9.28
N PHE A 164 -9.66 20.31 9.13
CA PHE A 164 -8.24 20.08 9.40
C PHE A 164 -7.35 20.93 8.49
N LEU A 165 -7.65 20.96 7.19
CA LEU A 165 -6.89 21.78 6.23
C LEU A 165 -6.97 23.27 6.59
N VAL A 166 -8.16 23.77 6.93
CA VAL A 166 -8.34 25.18 7.32
C VAL A 166 -7.52 25.49 8.58
N GLN A 167 -7.51 24.61 9.59
CA GLN A 167 -6.70 24.81 10.80
C GLN A 167 -5.20 24.78 10.51
N PHE A 168 -4.73 23.90 9.62
CA PHE A 168 -3.32 23.88 9.20
C PHE A 168 -2.94 25.19 8.50
N ILE A 169 -3.78 25.70 7.59
CA ILE A 169 -3.54 26.99 6.93
C ILE A 169 -3.50 28.13 7.95
N ILE A 170 -4.41 28.16 8.93
CA ILE A 170 -4.38 29.20 9.95
C ILE A 170 -3.09 29.11 10.80
N ASN A 171 -2.69 27.90 11.19
CA ASN A 171 -1.48 27.66 11.99
C ASN A 171 -0.18 27.92 11.22
N SER A 172 -0.20 27.97 9.89
CA SER A 172 0.97 28.31 9.07
C SER A 172 1.22 29.82 8.99
N LEU A 173 0.23 30.65 9.38
CA LEU A 173 0.34 32.11 9.31
C LEU A 173 1.28 32.67 10.40
N PRO A 174 2.04 33.74 10.10
CA PRO A 174 2.81 34.45 11.11
C PRO A 174 1.93 35.08 12.20
N SER A 175 2.51 35.33 13.37
CA SER A 175 1.83 35.93 14.53
C SER A 175 1.12 37.27 14.24
N LYS A 176 1.55 38.03 13.23
CA LYS A 176 0.86 39.25 12.77
C LYS A 176 -0.59 39.02 12.33
N TYR A 177 -0.95 37.79 11.98
CA TYR A 177 -2.32 37.38 11.66
C TYR A 177 -3.12 36.88 12.88
N GLY A 178 -2.57 36.97 14.09
CA GLY A 178 -3.24 36.54 15.33
C GLY A 178 -4.67 37.09 15.49
N PRO A 179 -4.94 38.40 15.27
CA PRO A 179 -6.30 38.93 15.32
C PRO A 179 -7.24 38.30 14.29
N PHE A 180 -6.74 38.01 13.09
CA PHE A 180 -7.51 37.33 12.05
C PHE A 180 -7.88 35.90 12.47
N GLN A 181 -6.92 35.16 13.03
CA GLN A 181 -7.12 33.79 13.51
C GLN A 181 -8.20 33.72 14.58
N ILE A 182 -8.14 34.61 15.59
CA ILE A 182 -9.15 34.66 16.65
C ILE A 182 -10.54 34.96 16.07
N ASN A 183 -10.61 35.95 15.16
CA ASN A 183 -11.85 36.37 14.53
C ASN A 183 -12.47 35.25 13.67
N TYR A 184 -11.67 34.56 12.84
CA TYR A 184 -12.15 33.47 12.00
C TYR A 184 -12.67 32.30 12.84
N ASN A 185 -11.92 31.89 13.86
CA ASN A 185 -12.30 30.78 14.74
C ASN A 185 -13.54 31.06 15.60
N THR A 186 -13.83 32.33 15.89
CA THR A 186 -14.98 32.73 16.74
C THR A 186 -16.26 32.94 15.93
N ILE A 187 -16.15 33.37 14.66
CA ILE A 187 -17.30 33.76 13.84
C ILE A 187 -17.83 32.62 12.97
N LYS A 188 -17.00 31.61 12.66
CA LYS A 188 -17.35 30.60 11.66
C LYS A 188 -17.89 29.32 12.27
N ASP A 189 -19.19 29.11 12.07
CA ASP A 189 -19.89 27.88 12.44
C ASP A 189 -19.44 26.67 11.60
N LYS A 190 -19.05 26.90 10.34
CA LYS A 190 -18.53 25.87 9.43
C LYS A 190 -17.25 26.35 8.73
N TRP A 191 -16.26 25.48 8.73
CA TRP A 191 -14.93 25.72 8.17
C TRP A 191 -14.96 25.49 6.65
N ASN A 192 -14.43 26.43 5.87
CA ASN A 192 -14.40 26.36 4.41
C ASN A 192 -13.13 27.02 3.84
N VAL A 193 -12.40 26.30 2.98
CA VAL A 193 -11.11 26.76 2.46
C VAL A 193 -11.25 27.94 1.49
N ILE A 194 -12.29 27.93 0.65
CA ILE A 194 -12.53 29.00 -0.34
C ILE A 194 -12.87 30.31 0.39
N GLU A 195 -13.72 30.24 1.41
CA GLU A 195 -14.08 31.38 2.23
C GLU A 195 -12.89 31.91 3.03
N LEU A 196 -12.11 31.02 3.66
CA LEU A 196 -10.87 31.39 4.35
C LEU A 196 -9.94 32.17 3.41
N GLN A 197 -9.72 31.64 2.20
CA GLN A 197 -8.84 32.25 1.22
C GLN A 197 -9.30 33.67 0.85
N SER A 198 -10.61 33.87 0.61
CA SER A 198 -11.17 35.19 0.32
C SER A 198 -10.92 36.18 1.47
N MET A 199 -11.17 35.75 2.72
CA MET A 199 -10.96 36.58 3.90
C MET A 199 -9.48 36.91 4.13
N LEU A 200 -8.57 35.96 3.88
CA LEU A 200 -7.13 36.15 4.00
C LEU A 200 -6.59 37.16 2.98
N ILE A 201 -7.07 37.11 1.73
CA ILE A 201 -6.70 38.08 0.70
C ILE A 201 -7.14 39.50 1.12
N GLN A 202 -8.35 39.65 1.64
CA GLN A 202 -8.84 40.94 2.15
C GLN A 202 -8.03 41.46 3.34
N ALA A 203 -7.67 40.58 4.28
CA ALA A 203 -6.87 40.94 5.45
C ALA A 203 -5.45 41.40 5.04
N TYR A 204 -4.84 40.72 4.05
CA TYR A 204 -3.54 41.11 3.50
C TYR A 204 -3.57 42.51 2.88
N SER A 205 -4.58 42.83 2.06
CA SER A 205 -4.72 44.16 1.44
C SER A 205 -4.98 45.30 2.42
N ARG A 206 -5.48 45.00 3.63
CA ARG A 206 -5.67 46.00 4.71
C ARG A 206 -4.38 46.26 5.48
N GLY A 207 -3.58 45.23 5.73
CA GLY A 207 -2.30 45.32 6.44
C GLY A 207 -1.13 45.86 5.61
N SER A 208 -1.22 45.89 4.27
CA SER A 208 -0.18 46.44 3.39
C SER A 208 -0.33 47.96 3.13
N LYS A 209 -1.31 48.63 3.74
CA LYS A 209 -1.61 50.05 3.57
C LYS A 209 -1.18 50.92 4.77
N THR A 210 -0.49 50.31 5.73
CA THR A 210 0.09 50.94 6.93
C THR A 210 1.57 50.66 6.96
#